data_AF-A0A949UIR2-F1
#
_entry.id   AF-A0A949UIR2-F1
#
_cell.length_a   1.000
_cell.length_b   1.000
_cell.length_c   1.000
_cell.angle_alpha   90.00
_cell.angle_beta   90.00
_cell.angle_gamma   90.00
#
_symmetry.space_group_name_H-M   'P 1'
#
loop_
_entity.id
_entity.type
_entity.pdbx_description
1 polymer ?
#
loop_
_entity_poly.entity_id
_entity_poly.type
_entity_poly.pdbx_seq_one_letter_code
_entity_poly.pdbx_strand_id
1 'polypeptide(L)'
;MRLDINLATQPYEDSRRFWMQWGGALVALGIVTLALIYFTFNAWLGARKDRAVIRQYEQQIAERDKERADAQALMNAPQNANTRDRSQFLNDLFYRKAFSWTRVFENLEDVMPPRVHVVSIHPELTNENQLAIKLVVAGDSRARALELVRKMEASKHFRQTEIQQETAEAANSGNQGDTVKFDISALYVPESPEQTAQGGTP
;
A
#
# COMPACT_ATOMS: atom_id res chain seq x y z
N MET A 1 37.72 79.68 -29.51
CA MET A 1 36.59 79.27 -28.65
C MET A 1 35.35 79.99 -29.15
N ARG A 2 34.40 79.27 -29.75
CA ARG A 2 33.12 79.83 -30.21
C ARG A 2 32.09 79.53 -29.13
N LEU A 3 31.61 80.57 -28.46
CA LEU A 3 30.44 80.47 -27.58
C LEU A 3 29.20 80.66 -28.46
N ASP A 4 28.47 79.57 -28.71
CA ASP A 4 27.12 79.62 -29.26
C ASP A 4 26.17 80.12 -28.17
N ILE A 5 26.12 81.44 -27.99
CA ILE A 5 25.14 82.08 -27.11
C ILE A 5 23.87 82.26 -27.94
N ASN A 6 22.83 81.54 -27.54
CA ASN A 6 21.49 81.64 -28.08
C ASN A 6 20.87 82.99 -27.64
N LEU A 7 20.75 83.95 -28.57
CA LEU A 7 20.15 85.27 -28.34
C LEU A 7 18.62 85.30 -28.54
N ALA A 8 17.96 84.15 -28.74
CA ALA A 8 16.51 84.12 -28.82
C ALA A 8 15.90 84.29 -27.41
N THR A 9 15.10 85.35 -27.23
CA THR A 9 14.35 85.60 -25.98
C THR A 9 13.36 84.48 -25.63
N GLN A 10 13.02 83.62 -26.59
CA GLN A 10 12.39 82.32 -26.35
C GLN A 10 12.98 81.26 -27.30
N PRO A 11 13.68 80.23 -26.79
CA PRO A 11 14.07 79.09 -27.61
C PRO A 11 12.82 78.31 -28.03
N TYR A 12 12.68 78.03 -29.33
CA TYR A 12 11.64 77.14 -29.84
C TYR A 12 11.99 75.69 -29.47
N GLU A 13 11.55 75.24 -28.31
CA GLU A 13 11.54 73.81 -27.98
C GLU A 13 10.43 73.13 -28.78
N ASP A 14 10.75 72.00 -29.42
CA ASP A 14 9.79 71.14 -30.12
C ASP A 14 8.85 70.48 -29.10
N SER A 15 7.92 71.30 -28.60
CA SER A 15 6.97 70.96 -27.54
C SER A 15 6.13 69.76 -27.92
N ARG A 16 5.89 69.54 -29.22
CA ARG A 16 5.12 68.40 -29.71
C ARG A 16 5.81 67.07 -29.43
N ARG A 17 7.14 67.00 -29.56
CA ARG A 17 7.91 65.77 -29.29
C ARG A 17 8.02 65.50 -27.79
N PHE A 18 8.18 66.56 -26.99
CA PHE A 18 8.11 66.50 -25.54
C PHE A 18 6.75 65.99 -25.04
N TRP A 19 5.65 66.57 -25.51
CA TRP A 19 4.29 66.16 -25.15
C TRP A 19 3.92 64.75 -25.64
N MET A 20 4.44 64.30 -26.79
CA MET A 20 4.22 62.92 -27.24
C MET A 20 4.91 61.89 -26.34
N GLN A 21 6.17 62.12 -25.96
CA GLN A 21 6.92 61.18 -25.12
C GLN A 21 6.42 61.19 -23.67
N TRP A 22 6.28 62.38 -23.08
CA TRP A 22 5.82 62.52 -21.71
C TRP A 22 4.34 62.24 -21.55
N GLY A 23 3.50 62.63 -22.53
CA GLY A 23 2.07 62.31 -22.53
C GLY A 23 1.83 60.81 -22.63
N GLY A 24 2.58 60.10 -23.49
CA GLY A 24 2.52 58.64 -23.57
C GLY A 24 2.94 57.96 -22.27
N ALA A 25 4.02 58.42 -21.65
CA ALA A 25 4.47 57.91 -20.35
C ALA A 25 3.44 58.15 -19.25
N LEU A 26 2.77 59.31 -19.24
CA LEU A 26 1.77 59.68 -18.24
C LEU A 26 0.49 58.85 -18.38
N VAL A 27 0.06 58.59 -19.62
CA VAL A 27 -1.06 57.68 -19.90
C VAL A 27 -0.72 56.25 -19.49
N ALA A 28 0.47 55.75 -19.84
CA ALA A 28 0.91 54.42 -19.44
C ALA A 28 0.95 54.27 -17.90
N LEU A 29 1.47 55.28 -17.20
CA LEU A 29 1.48 55.32 -15.73
C LEU A 29 0.06 55.29 -15.17
N GLY A 30 -0.87 56.05 -15.75
CA GLY A 30 -2.29 56.08 -15.36
C GLY A 30 -2.98 54.72 -15.54
N ILE A 31 -2.71 54.02 -16.64
CA ILE A 31 -3.24 52.67 -16.90
C ILE A 31 -2.69 51.68 -15.87
N VAL A 32 -1.39 51.72 -15.59
CA VAL A 32 -0.75 50.83 -14.62
C VAL A 32 -1.32 51.07 -13.21
N THR A 33 -1.47 52.34 -12.79
CA THR A 33 -2.06 52.66 -11.49
C THR A 33 -3.51 52.21 -11.38
N LEU A 34 -4.34 52.41 -12.42
CA LEU A 34 -5.71 51.89 -12.45
C LEU A 34 -5.76 50.36 -12.37
N ALA A 35 -4.87 49.66 -13.07
CA ALA A 35 -4.78 48.21 -13.01
C ALA A 35 -4.42 47.73 -11.59
N LEU A 36 -3.43 48.34 -10.94
CA LEU A 36 -3.06 48.00 -9.56
C LEU A 36 -4.22 48.26 -8.58
N ILE A 37 -4.90 49.41 -8.69
CA ILE A 37 -6.07 49.72 -7.86
C ILE A 37 -7.15 48.65 -8.04
N TYR A 38 -7.44 48.26 -9.28
CA TYR A 38 -8.40 47.21 -9.57
C TYR A 38 -7.99 45.87 -8.94
N PHE A 39 -6.73 45.43 -9.09
CA PHE A 39 -6.25 44.18 -8.48
C PHE A 39 -6.33 44.21 -6.96
N THR A 40 -5.89 45.31 -6.31
CA THR A 40 -5.96 45.47 -4.85
C THR A 40 -7.40 45.44 -4.33
N PHE A 41 -8.33 46.13 -5.00
CA PHE A 41 -9.74 46.10 -4.62
C PHE A 41 -10.35 44.70 -4.74
N ASN A 42 -10.05 43.98 -5.82
CA ASN A 42 -10.53 42.60 -6.01
C ASN A 42 -9.94 41.63 -5.00
N ALA A 43 -8.64 41.73 -4.70
CA ALA A 43 -7.98 40.91 -3.69
C ALA A 43 -8.56 41.16 -2.28
N TRP A 44 -8.86 42.42 -1.95
CA TRP A 44 -9.45 42.78 -0.65
C TRP A 44 -10.89 42.26 -0.50
N LEU A 45 -11.68 42.26 -1.57
CA LEU A 45 -13.02 41.66 -1.59
C LEU A 45 -12.96 40.12 -1.46
N GLY A 46 -11.93 39.47 -2.00
CA GLY A 46 -11.68 38.04 -1.89
C GLY A 46 -11.26 37.57 -0.49
N ALA A 47 -10.49 38.39 0.24
CA ALA A 47 -9.90 38.03 1.53
C ALA A 47 -10.90 37.71 2.67
N ARG A 48 -12.19 38.03 2.50
CA ARG A 48 -13.25 37.62 3.44
C ARG A 48 -13.73 36.18 3.22
N LYS A 49 -13.63 35.65 1.99
CA LYS A 49 -14.03 34.28 1.66
C LYS A 49 -13.00 33.27 2.16
N ASP A 50 -11.72 33.61 2.08
CA ASP A 50 -10.63 32.72 2.51
C ASP A 50 -10.68 32.46 4.03
N ARG A 51 -11.02 33.47 4.83
CA ARG A 51 -11.17 33.29 6.30
C ARG A 51 -12.36 32.43 6.68
N ALA A 52 -13.42 32.40 5.88
CA ALA A 52 -14.56 31.52 6.12
C ALA A 52 -14.20 30.06 5.81
N VAL A 53 -13.48 29.85 4.70
CA VAL A 53 -12.99 28.53 4.28
C VAL A 53 -11.96 27.98 5.27
N ILE A 54 -11.01 28.80 5.73
CA ILE A 54 -10.02 28.40 6.74
C ILE A 54 -10.71 28.01 8.05
N ARG A 55 -11.67 28.80 8.54
CA ARG A 55 -12.44 28.45 9.75
C ARG A 55 -13.26 27.17 9.59
N GLN A 56 -13.80 26.91 8.41
CA GLN A 56 -14.49 25.65 8.12
C GLN A 56 -13.54 24.45 8.15
N TYR A 57 -12.33 24.58 7.60
CA TYR A 57 -11.33 23.52 7.66
C TYR A 57 -10.81 23.31 9.10
N GLU A 58 -10.56 24.39 9.86
CA GLU A 58 -10.17 24.30 11.27
C GLU A 58 -11.23 23.59 12.12
N GLN A 59 -12.51 23.88 11.89
CA GLN A 59 -13.62 23.20 12.57
C GLN A 59 -13.68 21.71 12.24
N GLN A 60 -13.50 21.34 10.97
CA GLN A 60 -13.47 19.94 10.54
C GLN A 60 -12.26 19.18 11.13
N ILE A 61 -11.09 19.82 11.21
CA ILE A 61 -9.90 19.23 11.83
C ILE A 61 -10.14 19.02 13.33
N ALA A 62 -10.68 20.02 14.03
CA ALA A 62 -10.96 19.92 15.46
C ALA A 62 -11.99 18.82 15.78
N GLU A 63 -13.01 18.63 14.95
CA GLU A 63 -13.99 17.55 15.09
C GLU A 63 -13.35 16.17 14.90
N ARG A 64 -12.48 16.03 13.88
CA ARG A 64 -11.75 14.79 13.61
C ARG A 64 -10.71 14.45 14.68
N ASP A 65 -10.01 15.44 15.22
CA ASP A 65 -9.05 15.24 16.30
C ASP A 65 -9.74 14.84 17.60
N LYS A 66 -10.95 15.36 17.85
CA LYS A 66 -11.77 14.92 18.97
C LYS A 66 -12.24 13.47 18.80
N GLU A 67 -12.72 13.10 17.62
CA GLU A 67 -13.11 11.72 17.30
C GLU A 67 -11.93 10.74 17.48
N ARG A 68 -10.72 11.15 17.05
CA ARG A 68 -9.48 10.38 17.26
C ARG A 68 -9.12 10.27 18.73
N ALA A 69 -9.18 11.35 19.49
CA ALA A 69 -8.87 11.35 20.91
C ALA A 69 -9.85 10.48 21.71
N ASP A 70 -11.15 10.55 21.40
CA ASP A 70 -12.19 9.73 22.03
C ASP A 70 -12.01 8.24 21.68
N ALA A 71 -11.73 7.94 20.41
CA ALA A 71 -11.40 6.57 19.98
C ALA A 71 -10.13 6.05 20.67
N GLN A 72 -9.10 6.88 20.81
CA GLN A 72 -7.84 6.51 21.45
C GLN A 72 -8.00 6.35 22.97
N ALA A 73 -8.85 7.15 23.61
CA ALA A 73 -9.18 7.00 25.03
C ALA A 73 -9.97 5.70 25.30
N LEU A 74 -10.95 5.38 24.45
CA LEU A 74 -11.67 4.10 24.50
C LEU A 74 -10.72 2.91 24.28
N MET A 75 -9.78 3.07 23.37
CA MET A 75 -8.77 2.08 23.02
C MET A 75 -7.70 1.87 24.10
N ASN A 76 -7.33 2.93 24.82
CA ASN A 76 -6.33 2.90 25.91
C ASN A 76 -6.95 2.61 27.28
N ALA A 77 -8.28 2.46 27.37
CA ALA A 77 -8.93 2.05 28.59
C ALA A 77 -8.39 0.67 29.04
N PRO A 78 -8.02 0.49 30.32
CA PRO A 78 -7.34 -0.71 30.81
C PRO A 78 -8.16 -2.00 30.66
N GLN A 79 -9.48 -1.89 30.42
CA GLN A 79 -10.38 -2.99 30.10
C GLN A 79 -10.17 -3.53 28.66
N ASN A 80 -9.62 -2.73 27.73
CA ASN A 80 -9.38 -3.08 26.33
C ASN A 80 -7.91 -3.44 26.02
N ALA A 81 -7.00 -3.28 27.00
CA ALA A 81 -5.58 -3.57 26.85
C ALA A 81 -5.27 -5.07 26.58
N ASN A 82 -6.16 -5.99 26.95
CA ASN A 82 -6.00 -7.44 26.67
C ASN A 82 -6.37 -7.84 25.22
N THR A 83 -7.04 -6.98 24.46
CA THR A 83 -7.59 -7.33 23.13
C THR A 83 -6.88 -6.60 21.98
N ARG A 84 -6.04 -5.60 22.29
CA ARG A 84 -5.40 -4.72 21.30
C ARG A 84 -4.32 -5.39 20.45
N ASP A 85 -3.62 -6.41 20.96
CA ASP A 85 -2.59 -7.11 20.18
C ASP A 85 -3.12 -8.21 19.25
N ARG A 86 -4.38 -8.65 19.42
CA ARG A 86 -4.94 -9.74 18.60
C ARG A 86 -5.80 -9.28 17.42
N SER A 87 -6.37 -8.08 17.44
CA SER A 87 -7.47 -7.73 16.51
C SER A 87 -7.08 -6.81 15.33
N GLN A 88 -5.97 -6.08 15.38
CA GLN A 88 -5.45 -5.34 14.20
C GLN A 88 -4.52 -6.20 13.31
N PHE A 89 -3.80 -7.18 13.88
CA PHE A 89 -3.02 -8.17 13.13
C PHE A 89 -3.89 -9.11 12.27
N LEU A 90 -5.11 -9.41 12.73
CA LEU A 90 -6.09 -10.22 11.99
C LEU A 90 -6.88 -9.42 10.94
N ASN A 91 -6.79 -8.08 10.90
CA ASN A 91 -7.56 -7.24 9.98
C ASN A 91 -6.91 -7.10 8.59
N ASP A 92 -5.60 -7.39 8.48
CA ASP A 92 -4.89 -7.58 7.20
C ASP A 92 -5.07 -9.02 6.63
N LEU A 93 -5.53 -9.97 7.44
CA LEU A 93 -5.90 -11.35 7.05
C LEU A 93 -7.03 -11.37 5.99
N PHE A 94 -7.73 -10.25 5.78
CA PHE A 94 -8.97 -10.18 5.03
C PHE A 94 -8.93 -9.29 3.79
N TYR A 95 -7.81 -8.62 3.50
CA TYR A 95 -7.83 -7.57 2.49
C TYR A 95 -8.05 -8.04 1.05
N ARG A 96 -8.22 -9.34 0.76
CA ARG A 96 -9.11 -9.91 -0.28
C ARG A 96 -8.69 -11.36 -0.62
N LYS A 97 -9.48 -12.35 -0.22
CA LYS A 97 -9.74 -13.59 -0.99
C LYS A 97 -8.64 -14.58 -1.45
N ALA A 98 -7.34 -14.39 -1.26
CA ALA A 98 -6.35 -15.21 -2.00
C ALA A 98 -5.81 -16.49 -1.32
N PHE A 99 -6.25 -16.86 -0.11
CA PHE A 99 -5.86 -18.15 0.49
C PHE A 99 -7.06 -19.11 0.56
N SER A 100 -7.30 -19.85 -0.52
CA SER A 100 -8.29 -20.93 -0.53
C SER A 100 -7.71 -22.17 0.15
N TRP A 101 -7.76 -22.20 1.48
CA TRP A 101 -7.37 -23.38 2.28
C TRP A 101 -7.95 -24.66 1.72
N THR A 102 -9.22 -24.65 1.33
CA THR A 102 -9.89 -25.78 0.69
C THR A 102 -9.14 -26.29 -0.54
N ARG A 103 -8.65 -25.41 -1.42
CA ARG A 103 -7.88 -25.79 -2.62
C ARG A 103 -6.50 -26.31 -2.28
N VAL A 104 -5.84 -25.72 -1.28
CA VAL A 104 -4.54 -26.22 -0.80
C VAL A 104 -4.70 -27.63 -0.25
N PHE A 105 -5.74 -27.88 0.54
CA PHE A 105 -6.03 -29.21 1.08
C PHE A 105 -6.41 -30.22 0.00
N GLU A 106 -7.21 -29.82 -1.00
CA GLU A 106 -7.56 -30.65 -2.16
C GLU A 106 -6.30 -31.04 -2.95
N ASN A 107 -5.46 -30.06 -3.30
CA ASN A 107 -4.21 -30.31 -4.02
C ASN A 107 -3.22 -31.14 -3.19
N LEU A 108 -3.26 -31.02 -1.86
CA LEU A 108 -2.46 -31.82 -0.95
C LEU A 108 -2.98 -33.26 -0.85
N GLU A 109 -4.29 -33.47 -0.83
CA GLU A 109 -4.91 -34.79 -0.82
C GLU A 109 -4.45 -35.63 -2.02
N ASP A 110 -4.38 -35.03 -3.21
CA ASP A 110 -3.95 -35.69 -4.44
C ASP A 110 -2.50 -36.24 -4.37
N VAL A 111 -1.62 -35.58 -3.60
CA VAL A 111 -0.21 -35.99 -3.46
C VAL A 111 0.06 -36.86 -2.24
N MET A 112 -0.91 -37.00 -1.33
CA MET A 112 -0.74 -37.74 -0.08
C MET A 112 -0.75 -39.27 -0.30
N PRO A 113 0.34 -39.98 0.06
CA PRO A 113 0.35 -41.44 0.02
C PRO A 113 -0.42 -42.05 1.20
N PRO A 114 -0.88 -43.31 1.09
CA PRO A 114 -1.59 -43.97 2.18
C PRO A 114 -0.68 -44.15 3.40
N ARG A 115 -1.29 -44.12 4.60
CA ARG A 115 -0.61 -44.28 5.91
C ARG A 115 0.40 -43.18 6.25
N VAL A 116 0.25 -42.04 5.60
CA VAL A 116 0.90 -40.79 5.92
C VAL A 116 -0.20 -39.79 6.20
N HIS A 117 -0.05 -38.98 7.26
CA HIS A 117 -1.02 -37.96 7.59
C HIS A 117 -0.33 -36.68 8.03
N VAL A 118 -1.02 -35.56 7.87
CA VAL A 118 -0.49 -34.25 8.21
C VAL A 118 -0.84 -33.93 9.65
N VAL A 119 0.18 -33.63 10.45
CA VAL A 119 0.08 -33.24 11.86
C VAL A 119 -0.14 -31.74 11.98
N SER A 120 0.57 -30.93 11.18
CA SER A 120 0.37 -29.48 11.15
C SER A 120 0.76 -28.86 9.81
N ILE A 121 0.15 -27.72 9.48
CA ILE A 121 0.42 -26.94 8.28
C ILE A 121 0.54 -25.47 8.66
N HIS A 122 1.62 -24.82 8.21
CA HIS A 122 1.91 -23.41 8.45
C HIS A 122 2.24 -22.73 7.11
N PRO A 123 1.31 -21.93 6.55
CA PRO A 123 1.59 -21.11 5.38
C PRO A 123 2.30 -19.83 5.81
N GLU A 124 3.32 -19.47 5.05
CA GLU A 124 4.10 -18.25 5.25
C GLU A 124 4.30 -17.56 3.90
N LEU A 125 4.20 -16.23 3.87
CA LEU A 125 4.60 -15.46 2.70
C LEU A 125 6.11 -15.24 2.77
N THR A 126 6.84 -15.62 1.72
CA THR A 126 8.27 -15.25 1.60
C THR A 126 8.41 -13.77 1.25
N ASN A 127 9.62 -13.22 1.41
CA ASN A 127 9.97 -11.83 1.06
C ASN A 127 9.68 -11.49 -0.42
N GLU A 128 9.67 -12.50 -1.28
CA GLU A 128 9.35 -12.41 -2.71
C GLU A 128 7.84 -12.45 -3.00
N ASN A 129 7.00 -12.38 -1.96
CA ASN A 129 5.54 -12.44 -2.03
C ASN A 129 5.02 -13.74 -2.67
N GLN A 130 5.79 -14.82 -2.56
CA GLN A 130 5.39 -16.19 -2.93
C GLN A 130 4.89 -16.93 -1.68
N LEU A 131 4.05 -17.93 -1.88
CA LEU A 131 3.47 -18.68 -0.77
C LEU A 131 4.31 -19.92 -0.47
N ALA A 132 4.94 -19.97 0.70
CA ALA A 132 5.61 -21.15 1.21
C ALA A 132 4.68 -21.88 2.19
N ILE A 133 4.72 -23.21 2.18
CA ILE A 133 3.97 -24.06 3.11
C ILE A 133 4.96 -24.95 3.83
N LYS A 134 4.94 -24.89 5.16
CA LYS A 134 5.64 -25.84 6.05
C LYS A 134 4.65 -26.87 6.54
N LEU A 135 4.95 -28.14 6.32
CA LEU A 135 4.11 -29.27 6.68
C LEU A 135 4.86 -30.19 7.63
N VAL A 136 4.20 -30.54 8.72
CA VAL A 136 4.65 -31.62 9.58
C VAL A 136 3.84 -32.85 9.27
N VAL A 137 4.52 -33.91 8.87
CA VAL A 137 3.90 -35.14 8.39
C VAL A 137 4.37 -36.32 9.22
N ALA A 138 3.44 -37.17 9.65
CA ALA A 138 3.73 -38.39 10.39
C ALA A 138 3.32 -39.61 9.56
N GLY A 139 4.06 -40.71 9.71
CA GLY A 139 3.75 -41.95 8.99
C GLY A 139 4.42 -43.18 9.59
N ASP A 140 4.08 -44.31 8.99
CA ASP A 140 4.53 -45.63 9.45
C ASP A 140 5.98 -45.95 9.06
N SER A 141 6.52 -45.30 8.03
CA SER A 141 7.83 -45.59 7.47
C SER A 141 8.44 -44.43 6.69
N ARG A 142 9.77 -44.31 6.74
CA ARG A 142 10.55 -43.31 6.00
C ARG A 142 10.31 -43.36 4.49
N ALA A 143 10.15 -44.55 3.94
CA ALA A 143 9.92 -44.74 2.51
C ALA A 143 8.66 -44.03 2.00
N ARG A 144 7.61 -43.96 2.84
CA ARG A 144 6.34 -43.30 2.50
C ARG A 144 6.43 -41.78 2.56
N ALA A 145 7.20 -41.24 3.49
CA ALA A 145 7.48 -39.81 3.52
C ALA A 145 8.30 -39.36 2.30
N LEU A 146 9.27 -40.18 1.87
CA LEU A 146 10.00 -39.93 0.61
C LEU A 146 9.09 -40.04 -0.61
N GLU A 147 8.12 -40.96 -0.60
CA GLU A 147 7.09 -41.06 -1.65
C GLU A 147 6.24 -39.78 -1.72
N LEU A 148 5.85 -39.20 -0.58
CA LEU A 148 5.14 -37.92 -0.53
C LEU A 148 5.96 -36.80 -1.18
N VAL A 149 7.23 -36.63 -0.77
CA VAL A 149 8.10 -35.60 -1.34
C VAL A 149 8.23 -35.76 -2.85
N ARG A 150 8.42 -36.99 -3.33
CA ARG A 150 8.47 -37.28 -4.77
C ARG A 150 7.17 -36.93 -5.50
N LYS A 151 6.01 -37.17 -4.89
CA LYS A 151 4.70 -36.80 -5.47
C LYS A 151 4.48 -35.29 -5.47
N MET A 152 4.94 -34.60 -4.42
CA MET A 152 4.91 -33.14 -4.35
C MET A 152 5.81 -32.52 -5.43
N GLU A 153 7.04 -33.03 -5.62
CA GLU A 153 7.94 -32.57 -6.69
C GLU A 153 7.39 -32.82 -8.09
N ALA A 154 6.61 -33.89 -8.28
CA ALA A 154 5.95 -34.20 -9.55
C ALA A 154 4.66 -33.40 -9.78
N SER A 155 4.13 -32.72 -8.77
CA SER A 155 2.90 -31.95 -8.85
C SER A 155 3.14 -30.58 -9.50
N LYS A 156 2.08 -30.02 -10.10
CA LYS A 156 2.11 -28.67 -10.67
C LYS A 156 1.95 -27.58 -9.61
N HIS A 157 1.42 -27.93 -8.43
CA HIS A 157 1.07 -26.98 -7.38
C HIS A 157 2.16 -26.81 -6.32
N PHE A 158 3.09 -27.74 -6.23
CA PHE A 158 4.17 -27.71 -5.25
C PHE A 158 5.51 -27.67 -5.99
N ARG A 159 6.36 -26.70 -5.65
CA ARG A 159 7.72 -26.56 -6.18
C ARG A 159 8.71 -26.49 -5.03
N GLN A 160 9.96 -26.82 -5.32
CA GLN A 160 11.07 -26.72 -4.34
C GLN A 160 10.72 -27.42 -3.01
N THR A 161 10.21 -28.64 -3.11
CA THR A 161 9.91 -29.44 -1.92
C THR A 161 11.21 -29.91 -1.30
N GLU A 162 11.37 -29.66 0.00
CA GLU A 162 12.58 -30.01 0.75
C GLU A 162 12.20 -30.59 2.11
N ILE A 163 12.96 -31.60 2.56
CA ILE A 163 12.85 -32.15 3.91
C ILE A 163 13.81 -31.37 4.82
N GLN A 164 13.28 -30.63 5.78
CA GLN A 164 14.09 -29.87 6.73
C GLN A 164 14.57 -30.75 7.89
N GLN A 165 13.72 -31.64 8.38
CA GLN A 165 14.04 -32.48 9.53
C GLN A 165 13.33 -33.82 9.45
N GLU A 166 14.01 -34.87 9.92
CA GLU A 166 13.45 -36.20 10.15
C GLU A 166 13.66 -36.54 11.63
N THR A 167 12.57 -36.86 12.32
CA THR A 167 12.58 -37.33 13.71
C THR A 167 11.99 -38.73 13.74
N ALA A 168 12.78 -39.71 14.18
CA ALA A 168 12.28 -41.04 14.48
C ALA A 168 11.70 -41.02 15.90
N GLU A 169 10.40 -41.20 16.03
CA GLU A 169 9.76 -41.32 17.35
C GLU A 169 9.80 -42.79 17.77
N ALA A 170 10.54 -43.08 18.85
CA ALA A 170 10.47 -44.41 19.47
C ALA A 170 9.05 -44.62 19.99
N ALA A 171 8.45 -45.77 19.66
CA ALA A 171 7.04 -46.13 19.88
C ALA A 171 6.60 -46.20 21.37
N ASN A 172 6.73 -45.09 22.11
CA ASN A 172 6.46 -44.97 23.54
C ASN A 172 5.42 -43.90 23.89
N SER A 173 4.74 -43.32 22.90
CA SER A 173 3.76 -42.26 23.11
C SER A 173 2.48 -42.62 22.36
N GLY A 174 1.40 -42.92 23.10
CA GLY A 174 -0.05 -42.86 22.76
C GLY A 174 -0.62 -43.13 21.34
N ASN A 175 0.06 -42.76 20.26
CA ASN A 175 -0.29 -42.98 18.86
C ASN A 175 0.30 -44.29 18.35
N GLN A 176 -0.53 -45.34 18.32
CA GLN A 176 -0.17 -46.61 17.68
C GLN A 176 -0.13 -46.44 16.15
N GLY A 177 1.05 -46.20 15.58
CA GLY A 177 1.25 -46.30 14.13
C GLY A 177 2.30 -45.36 13.52
N ASP A 178 2.59 -44.24 14.18
CA ASP A 178 3.55 -43.26 13.67
C ASP A 178 4.94 -43.56 14.22
N THR A 179 5.86 -43.94 13.34
CA THR A 179 7.25 -44.24 13.73
C THR A 179 8.21 -43.10 13.36
N VAL A 180 7.78 -42.24 12.44
CA VAL A 180 8.60 -41.19 11.85
C VAL A 180 7.79 -39.93 11.60
N LYS A 181 8.43 -38.78 11.85
CA LYS A 181 7.89 -37.45 11.65
C LYS A 181 8.85 -36.63 10.80
N PHE A 182 8.32 -35.99 9.77
CA PHE A 182 9.07 -35.18 8.81
C PHE A 182 8.56 -33.75 8.82
N ASP A 183 9.50 -32.80 8.79
CA ASP A 183 9.20 -31.40 8.51
C ASP A 183 9.56 -31.12 7.05
N ILE A 184 8.55 -30.75 6.26
CA ILE A 184 8.65 -30.57 4.80
C ILE A 184 8.27 -29.13 4.47
N SER A 185 9.11 -28.43 3.74
CA SER A 185 8.77 -27.12 3.16
C SER A 185 8.60 -27.22 1.66
N ALA A 186 7.57 -26.58 1.13
CA ALA A 186 7.34 -26.47 -0.31
C ALA A 186 6.78 -25.10 -0.68
N LEU A 187 7.08 -24.64 -1.88
CA LEU A 187 6.50 -23.43 -2.46
C LEU A 187 5.20 -23.76 -3.20
N TYR A 188 4.11 -23.13 -2.81
CA TYR A 188 2.78 -23.35 -3.39
C TYR A 188 2.50 -22.39 -4.53
N VAL A 189 2.05 -22.95 -5.65
CA VAL A 189 1.63 -22.21 -6.84
C VAL A 189 0.11 -22.34 -7.00
N PRO A 190 -0.66 -21.27 -6.76
CA PRO A 190 -2.11 -21.30 -6.97
C PRO A 190 -2.43 -21.43 -8.46
N GLU A 191 -3.48 -22.16 -8.79
CA GLU A 191 -4.02 -22.19 -10.15
C GLU A 191 -4.48 -20.79 -10.56
N SER A 192 -3.99 -20.31 -11.70
CA SER A 192 -4.50 -19.07 -12.28
C SER A 192 -5.88 -19.33 -12.86
N PRO A 193 -6.89 -18.47 -12.62
CA PRO A 193 -8.28 -18.70 -13.06
C PRO A 193 -8.44 -18.86 -14.58
N GLU A 194 -7.42 -18.53 -15.38
CA GLU A 194 -7.42 -18.74 -16.83
C GLU A 194 -7.24 -20.22 -17.24
N GLN A 195 -6.69 -21.08 -16.37
CA GLN A 195 -6.49 -22.50 -16.70
C GLN A 195 -7.77 -23.34 -16.56
N THR A 196 -8.69 -22.95 -15.67
CA THR A 196 -9.97 -23.64 -15.47
C THR A 196 -10.90 -23.50 -16.69
N ALA A 197 -10.69 -22.49 -17.54
CA ALA A 197 -11.52 -22.22 -18.71
C ALA A 197 -11.21 -23.10 -19.94
N GLN A 198 -10.05 -23.78 -19.98
CA GLN A 198 -9.63 -24.58 -21.15
C GLN A 198 -9.70 -26.10 -20.93
N GLY A 199 -10.01 -26.58 -19.72
CA GLY A 199 -10.11 -28.01 -19.41
C GLY A 199 -11.52 -28.61 -19.49
N GLY A 200 -12.53 -27.80 -19.82
CA GLY A 200 -13.93 -28.23 -19.85
C GLY A 200 -14.49 -28.32 -21.26
N THR A 201 -14.24 -29.41 -21.97
CA THR A 201 -15.16 -29.87 -23.03
C THR A 201 -15.07 -31.39 -23.17
N PRO A 202 -16.18 -32.13 -23.01
CA PRO A 202 -16.26 -33.55 -23.36
C PRO A 202 -16.27 -33.77 -24.88
#